data_AF-A0A1U9V3I0-F1
#
_entry.id   AF-A0A1U9V3I0-F1
#
_cell.length_a   1.000
_cell.length_b   1.000
_cell.length_c   1.000
_cell.angle_alpha   90.00
_cell.angle_beta   90.00
_cell.angle_gamma   90.00
#
_symmetry.space_group_name_H-M   'P 1'
#
loop_
_entity.id
_entity.type
_entity.pdbx_description
1 polymer ?
#
loop_
_entity_poly.entity_id
_entity_poly.type
_entity_poly.pdbx_seq_one_letter_code
_entity_poly.pdbx_strand_id
1 'polypeptide(L)'
;MSLETLHTKARQSLASLREMQPRIAARLFRVDETLAFEMHAWIAAGNAEAQIPSTFLLGNAAPCFALIGIAARKPPLFWGALAAIPALPVLLALHWI
;
A
#
# COMPACT_ATOMS: atom_id res chain seq x y z
N MET A 1 -7.12 31.81 2.90
CA MET A 1 -6.97 30.41 2.43
C MET A 1 -8.29 29.69 2.71
N SER A 2 -9.02 29.27 1.67
CA SER A 2 -10.39 28.75 1.81
C SER A 2 -10.39 27.25 2.16
N LEU A 3 -11.22 26.85 3.13
CA LEU A 3 -11.38 25.47 3.61
C LEU A 3 -11.64 24.46 2.47
N GLU A 4 -12.35 24.87 1.42
CA GLU A 4 -12.65 24.01 0.26
C GLU A 4 -11.38 23.57 -0.48
N THR A 5 -10.37 24.43 -0.56
CA THR A 5 -9.09 24.11 -1.22
C THR A 5 -8.25 23.10 -0.45
N LEU A 6 -8.42 23.05 0.88
CA LEU A 6 -7.74 22.09 1.76
C LEU A 6 -8.31 20.67 1.57
N HIS A 7 -9.64 20.56 1.46
CA HIS A 7 -10.30 19.27 1.20
C HIS A 7 -9.96 18.69 -0.17
N THR A 8 -9.88 19.51 -1.21
CA THR A 8 -9.53 19.04 -2.55
C THR A 8 -8.08 18.57 -2.62
N LYS A 9 -7.14 19.30 -2.01
CA LYS A 9 -5.73 18.88 -1.93
C LYS A 9 -5.55 17.61 -1.11
N ALA A 10 -6.29 17.46 -0.01
CA ALA A 10 -6.26 16.25 0.81
C ALA A 10 -6.79 15.03 0.02
N ARG A 11 -7.82 15.19 -0.80
CA ARG A 11 -8.31 14.11 -1.67
C ARG A 11 -7.33 13.75 -2.78
N GLN A 12 -6.72 14.74 -3.42
CA GLN A 12 -5.70 14.50 -4.46
C GLN A 12 -4.43 13.86 -3.90
N SER A 13 -3.97 14.27 -2.71
CA SER A 13 -2.83 13.63 -2.08
C SER A 13 -3.15 12.18 -1.72
N LEU A 14 -4.33 11.91 -1.16
CA LEU A 14 -4.80 10.54 -0.89
C LEU A 14 -4.89 9.69 -2.16
N ALA A 15 -5.34 10.24 -3.28
CA ALA A 15 -5.38 9.55 -4.57
C ALA A 15 -3.96 9.22 -5.09
N SER A 16 -3.05 10.19 -5.05
CA SER A 16 -1.66 10.00 -5.47
C SER A 16 -0.91 8.96 -4.61
N LEU A 17 -1.20 8.92 -3.31
CA LEU A 17 -0.62 7.92 -2.40
C LEU A 17 -1.15 6.52 -2.71
N ARG A 18 -2.41 6.40 -3.14
CA ARG A 18 -3.02 5.12 -3.54
C ARG A 18 -2.37 4.52 -4.77
N GLU A 19 -1.98 5.35 -5.74
CA GLU A 19 -1.27 4.89 -6.94
C GLU A 19 0.20 4.50 -6.67
N MET A 20 0.84 5.10 -5.67
CA MET A 20 2.21 4.73 -5.29
C MET A 20 2.31 3.41 -4.51
N GLN A 21 1.26 3.05 -3.77
CA GLN A 21 1.20 1.82 -2.96
C GLN A 21 1.47 0.52 -3.73
N PRO A 22 0.81 0.22 -4.87
CA PRO A 22 1.06 -1.02 -5.62
C PRO A 22 2.50 -1.10 -6.14
N ARG A 23 3.09 0.02 -6.58
CA ARG A 23 4.49 0.07 -7.02
C ARG A 23 5.46 -0.22 -5.87
N ILE A 24 5.25 0.34 -4.68
CA ILE A 24 6.08 0.07 -3.51
C ILE A 24 5.93 -1.39 -3.06
N ALA A 25 4.70 -1.91 -3.05
CA ALA A 25 4.40 -3.30 -2.69
C ALA A 25 5.08 -4.29 -3.66
N ALA A 26 4.99 -4.04 -4.97
CA ALA A 26 5.65 -4.85 -5.99
C ALA A 26 7.16 -4.93 -5.76
N ARG A 27 7.80 -3.80 -5.50
CA ARG A 27 9.25 -3.73 -5.25
C ARG A 27 9.66 -4.43 -3.97
N LEU A 28 8.89 -4.26 -2.88
CA LEU A 28 9.18 -4.89 -1.60
C LEU A 28 9.13 -6.42 -1.70
N PHE A 29 8.17 -6.97 -2.44
CA PHE A 29 7.98 -8.41 -2.59
C PHE A 29 8.63 -9.01 -3.86
N ARG A 30 9.32 -8.19 -4.67
CA ARG A 30 9.91 -8.58 -5.97
C ARG A 30 8.89 -9.22 -6.92
N VAL A 31 7.69 -8.67 -6.95
CA VAL A 31 6.59 -9.06 -7.85
C VAL A 31 6.56 -8.11 -9.04
N ASP A 32 6.06 -8.58 -10.18
CA ASP A 32 5.88 -7.75 -11.38
C ASP A 32 4.97 -6.53 -11.08
N GLU A 33 5.40 -5.33 -11.49
CA GLU A 33 4.62 -4.09 -11.26
C GLU A 33 3.25 -4.18 -11.96
N THR A 34 3.17 -4.82 -13.13
CA THR A 34 1.90 -4.97 -13.87
C THR A 34 0.89 -5.81 -13.09
N LEU A 35 1.35 -6.93 -12.51
CA LEU A 35 0.53 -7.79 -11.66
C LEU A 35 0.04 -7.05 -10.41
N ALA A 36 0.90 -6.24 -9.78
CA ALA A 36 0.52 -5.44 -8.62
C ALA A 36 -0.52 -4.35 -8.95
N PHE A 37 -0.46 -3.76 -10.14
CA PHE A 37 -1.49 -2.83 -10.62
C PHE A 37 -2.82 -3.53 -10.90
N GLU A 38 -2.79 -4.73 -11.49
CA GLU A 38 -4.00 -5.55 -11.67
C GLU A 38 -4.65 -5.92 -10.34
N MET A 39 -3.84 -6.34 -9.35
CA MET A 39 -4.32 -6.60 -7.99
C MET A 39 -4.98 -5.36 -7.37
N HIS A 40 -4.36 -4.18 -7.50
CA HIS A 40 -4.90 -2.94 -6.98
C HIS A 40 -6.21 -2.56 -7.68
N ALA A 41 -6.28 -2.68 -9.01
CA ALA A 41 -7.50 -2.43 -9.78
C ALA A 41 -8.63 -3.40 -9.38
N TRP A 42 -8.30 -4.69 -9.19
CA TRP A 42 -9.25 -5.70 -8.74
C TRP A 42 -9.81 -5.38 -7.34
N ILE A 43 -8.96 -4.93 -6.42
CA ILE A 43 -9.37 -4.52 -5.06
C ILE A 43 -10.20 -3.23 -5.12
N ALA A 44 -9.81 -2.27 -5.95
CA ALA A 44 -10.52 -1.00 -6.13
C ALA A 44 -11.90 -1.18 -6.77
N ALA A 45 -12.06 -2.19 -7.63
CA ALA A 45 -13.35 -2.57 -8.22
C ALA A 45 -14.34 -3.15 -7.18
N GLY A 46 -13.92 -3.36 -5.93
CA GLY A 46 -14.81 -3.86 -4.87
C GLY A 46 -15.12 -5.35 -4.99
N ASN A 47 -14.32 -6.09 -5.78
CA ASN A 47 -14.48 -7.52 -6.04
C ASN A 47 -14.14 -8.41 -4.82
N ALA A 48 -14.27 -7.91 -3.59
CA ALA A 48 -13.89 -8.64 -2.38
C ALA A 48 -14.66 -9.95 -2.17
N GLU A 49 -15.84 -10.08 -2.78
CA GLU A 49 -16.69 -11.28 -2.78
C GLU A 49 -16.42 -12.19 -4.00
N ALA A 50 -15.69 -11.70 -5.00
CA ALA A 50 -15.31 -12.49 -6.16
C ALA A 50 -14.16 -13.44 -5.82
N GLN A 51 -14.11 -14.57 -6.51
CA GLN A 51 -13.04 -15.54 -6.33
C GLN A 51 -11.69 -14.88 -6.67
N ILE A 52 -10.76 -14.91 -5.72
CA ILE A 52 -9.42 -14.34 -5.89
C ILE A 52 -8.69 -15.17 -6.97
N PRO A 53 -8.17 -14.54 -8.03
CA PRO A 53 -7.38 -15.22 -9.05
C PRO A 53 -6.19 -15.97 -8.44
N SER A 54 -5.98 -17.22 -8.85
CA SER A 54 -4.89 -18.07 -8.35
C SER A 54 -3.50 -17.46 -8.57
N THR A 55 -3.32 -16.68 -9.64
CA THR A 55 -2.11 -15.90 -9.92
C THR A 55 -1.75 -14.95 -8.78
N PHE A 56 -2.74 -14.41 -8.06
CA PHE A 56 -2.51 -13.49 -6.94
C PHE A 56 -2.10 -14.21 -5.65
N LEU A 57 -2.32 -15.53 -5.58
CA LEU A 57 -2.01 -16.35 -4.42
C LEU A 57 -0.71 -17.14 -4.57
N LEU A 58 0.02 -16.96 -5.68
CA LEU A 58 1.21 -17.74 -6.00
C LEU A 58 2.50 -17.10 -5.44
N GLY A 59 3.21 -17.79 -4.56
CA GLY A 59 4.53 -17.37 -4.08
C GLY A 59 4.52 -15.97 -3.43
N ASN A 60 5.43 -15.10 -3.87
CA ASN A 60 5.55 -13.73 -3.36
C ASN A 60 4.38 -12.81 -3.76
N ALA A 61 3.50 -13.23 -4.68
CA ALA A 61 2.31 -12.49 -5.07
C ALA A 61 1.26 -12.43 -3.95
N ALA A 62 1.15 -13.50 -3.13
CA ALA A 62 0.20 -13.57 -2.03
C ALA A 62 0.40 -12.49 -0.95
N PRO A 63 1.62 -12.31 -0.38
CA PRO A 63 1.85 -11.24 0.59
C PRO A 63 1.77 -9.85 -0.06
N CYS A 64 2.12 -9.71 -1.35
CA CYS A 64 1.94 -8.47 -2.10
C CYS A 64 0.46 -8.08 -2.19
N PHE A 65 -0.40 -9.03 -2.59
CA PHE A 65 -1.85 -8.85 -2.66
C PHE A 65 -2.45 -8.46 -1.30
N ALA A 66 -2.05 -9.15 -0.22
CA ALA A 66 -2.50 -8.83 1.14
C ALA A 66 -2.10 -7.40 1.55
N LEU A 67 -0.87 -6.99 1.26
CA LEU A 67 -0.37 -5.65 1.55
C LEU A 67 -1.14 -4.57 0.78
N ILE A 68 -1.41 -4.80 -0.51
CA ILE A 68 -2.21 -3.89 -1.35
C ILE A 68 -3.65 -3.80 -0.81
N GLY A 69 -4.23 -4.90 -0.34
CA GLY A 69 -5.54 -4.90 0.31
C GLY A 69 -5.59 -4.10 1.60
N ILE A 70 -4.57 -4.22 2.45
CA ILE A 70 -4.44 -3.40 3.67
C ILE A 70 -4.27 -1.93 3.29
N ALA A 71 -3.44 -1.63 2.31
CA ALA A 71 -3.18 -0.29 1.83
C ALA A 71 -4.44 0.37 1.26
N ALA A 72 -5.27 -0.39 0.54
CA ALA A 72 -6.54 0.06 -0.02
C ALA A 72 -7.61 0.34 1.05
N ARG A 73 -7.68 -0.47 2.12
CA ARG A 73 -8.68 -0.29 3.20
C ARG A 73 -8.24 0.70 4.27
N LYS A 74 -6.95 0.68 4.64
CA LYS A 74 -6.37 1.44 5.76
C LYS A 74 -5.00 2.01 5.35
N PRO A 75 -4.95 3.03 4.49
CA PRO A 75 -3.71 3.66 4.05
C PRO A 75 -2.80 4.16 5.21
N PRO A 76 -3.32 4.65 6.36
CA PRO A 76 -2.45 5.06 7.47
C PRO A 76 -1.62 3.90 8.04
N LEU A 77 -2.16 2.67 8.06
CA LEU A 77 -1.43 1.51 8.57
C LEU A 77 -0.28 1.12 7.66
N PHE A 78 -0.46 1.25 6.34
CA PHE A 78 0.61 1.02 5.38
C PHE A 78 1.77 2.00 5.58
N TRP A 79 1.48 3.29 5.67
CA TRP A 79 2.51 4.32 5.89
C TRP A 79 3.15 4.22 7.27
N GLY A 80 2.37 3.89 8.30
CA GLY A 80 2.88 3.63 9.65
C GLY A 80 3.84 2.45 9.67
N ALA A 81 3.50 1.33 9.02
CA ALA A 81 4.38 0.18 8.89
C ALA A 81 5.65 0.50 8.10
N LEU A 82 5.54 1.26 7.01
CA LEU A 82 6.68 1.68 6.21
C LEU A 82 7.65 2.59 6.99
N ALA A 83 7.11 3.52 7.79
CA ALA A 83 7.91 4.39 8.67
C ALA A 83 8.52 3.62 9.85
N ALA A 84 7.87 2.55 10.33
CA ALA A 84 8.39 1.73 11.42
C ALA A 84 9.68 0.98 11.05
N ILE A 85 9.85 0.59 9.78
CA ILE A 85 11.03 -0.15 9.30
C ILE A 85 12.34 0.61 9.60
N PRO A 86 12.50 1.90 9.22
CA PRO A 86 13.68 2.68 9.61
C PRO A 86 13.60 3.22 11.04
N ALA A 87 12.41 3.44 11.61
CA ALA A 87 12.29 3.97 12.97
C ALA A 87 12.79 2.98 14.03
N LEU A 88 12.54 1.68 13.87
CA LEU A 88 13.03 0.63 14.77
C LEU A 88 14.56 0.63 14.93
N PRO A 89 15.38 0.54 13.88
CA PRO A 89 16.84 0.58 14.01
C PRO A 89 17.34 1.93 14.53
N VAL A 90 16.67 3.05 14.19
CA VAL A 90 17.02 4.37 14.74
C VAL A 90 16.76 4.44 16.24
N LEU A 91 15.59 3.99 16.70
CA LEU A 91 15.27 3.90 18.13
C LEU A 91 16.21 2.95 18.86
N LEU A 92 16.57 1.83 18.25
CA LEU A 92 17.53 0.87 18.81
C LEU A 92 18.93 1.49 18.94
N ALA A 93 19.37 2.24 17.92
CA ALA A 93 20.65 2.95 17.94
C ALA A 93 20.68 4.06 18.99
N LEU A 94 19.59 4.84 19.11
CA LEU A 94 19.41 5.86 20.15
C LEU A 94 19.35 5.27 21.55
N HIS A 95 18.80 4.07 21.72
CA HIS A 95 18.78 3.37 23.01
C HIS A 95 20.17 2.96 23.49
N TRP A 96 21.14 2.82 22.58
CA TRP A 96 22.50 2.40 22.90
C TRP A 96 23.45 3.58 23.21
N ILE A 97 22.97 4.83 23.10
CA ILE A 97 23.71 6.07 23.37
C ILE A 97 23.31 6.58 24.77
#